data_AF-N9M3W0-F1
#
_entry.id   AF-N9M3W0-F1
#
_cell.length_a   1.000
_cell.length_b   1.000
_cell.length_c   1.000
_cell.angle_alpha   90.00
_cell.angle_beta   90.00
_cell.angle_gamma   90.00
#
_symmetry.space_group_name_H-M   'P 1'
#
loop_
_entity.id
_entity.type
_entity.pdbx_description
1 polymer ?
#
loop_
_entity_poly.entity_id
_entity_poly.type
_entity_poly.pdbx_seq_one_letter_code
_entity_poly.pdbx_strand_id
1 'polypeptide(L)'
;MKKRTLCIAAGIAATLPTISFAESPYFSLKDGDGFKRFSLSAGWLHAMPQGKPNGVNINTSVKKGDYAVGDVQLDTVTNAIANTKEGAAQKEKLLGVAKLGTTLGLIENGTLTSNMSGKANINSLESWNSADAGLKADNVDTLGIMANYFFTDNISLEFKAGIPPKVDIKGQGQINAPVLGIATPEGKLDTPIIGGIANGLINGIGGIPLDTQIPITNLAQSKKAASATAWLPAAELHYQFGKSGVNKFRPYVGVGVMYAHFTNVKLDSGINQDLVAAGHMVQNVLDGKAGAALEGKTSSADPSVKVKADDAWAPMATLGATYDFNDHWFGVGSVTYAPMSGDAKITVVNNNTGKELIRANTKIDIDPLITYVGVGYRF
;
A
#
# COMPACT_ATOMS: atom_id res chain seq x y z
N MET A 1 -29.92 17.18 -0.08
CA MET A 1 -29.95 18.37 -0.96
C MET A 1 -28.61 19.09 -0.77
N LYS A 2 -27.76 19.45 -1.74
CA LYS A 2 -27.74 19.40 -3.20
C LYS A 2 -26.30 19.07 -3.63
N LYS A 3 -26.20 18.32 -4.72
CA LYS A 3 -25.00 17.99 -5.51
C LYS A 3 -24.49 19.22 -6.30
N ARG A 4 -23.19 19.16 -6.65
CA ARG A 4 -22.50 19.76 -7.82
C ARG A 4 -22.26 21.27 -7.85
N THR A 5 -20.98 21.65 -7.78
CA THR A 5 -20.34 22.63 -8.69
C THR A 5 -18.81 22.58 -8.58
N LEU A 6 -18.16 21.80 -9.45
CA LEU A 6 -16.76 22.03 -9.84
C LEU A 6 -16.50 21.37 -11.21
N CYS A 7 -17.17 21.86 -12.27
CA CYS A 7 -16.93 21.40 -13.65
C CYS A 7 -16.83 22.56 -14.65
N ILE A 8 -16.53 23.79 -14.23
CA ILE A 8 -16.39 24.92 -15.16
C ILE A 8 -15.07 25.62 -14.88
N ALA A 9 -13.97 24.99 -15.30
CA ALA A 9 -12.68 25.65 -15.49
C ALA A 9 -11.98 25.18 -16.79
N ALA A 10 -12.46 24.12 -17.43
CA ALA A 10 -11.94 23.64 -18.71
C ALA A 10 -12.54 24.34 -19.94
N GLY A 11 -13.53 25.23 -19.77
CA GLY A 11 -14.28 25.85 -20.87
C GLY A 11 -13.83 27.24 -21.31
N ILE A 12 -12.90 27.89 -20.58
CA ILE A 12 -12.50 29.28 -20.88
C ILE A 12 -11.10 29.36 -21.51
N ALA A 13 -10.31 28.28 -21.51
CA ALA A 13 -9.01 28.25 -22.19
C ALA A 13 -9.11 28.03 -23.72
N ALA A 14 -10.30 27.77 -24.26
CA ALA A 14 -10.51 27.42 -25.67
C ALA A 14 -10.99 28.57 -26.56
N THR A 15 -11.15 29.79 -26.04
CA THR A 15 -11.58 30.96 -26.84
C THR A 15 -10.83 32.24 -26.45
N LEU A 16 -9.56 32.34 -26.89
CA LEU A 16 -8.80 33.58 -27.19
C LEU A 16 -8.42 34.50 -25.98
N PRO A 17 -7.23 35.15 -25.99
CA PRO A 17 -6.67 35.86 -27.16
C PRO A 17 -5.36 35.28 -27.70
N THR A 18 -5.34 35.06 -29.01
CA THR A 18 -4.27 35.62 -29.85
C THR A 18 -3.96 37.03 -29.36
N ILE A 19 -2.69 37.38 -29.21
CA ILE A 19 -2.14 38.63 -28.64
C ILE A 19 -1.83 38.55 -27.13
N SER A 20 -0.79 37.78 -26.80
CA SER A 20 0.12 38.15 -25.70
C SER A 20 1.53 37.83 -26.15
N PHE A 21 2.07 38.71 -27.00
CA PHE A 21 3.51 38.79 -27.18
C PHE A 21 4.06 39.49 -25.93
N ALA A 22 4.61 38.71 -25.00
CA ALA A 22 5.55 39.28 -24.06
C ALA A 22 6.82 39.61 -24.86
N GLU A 23 6.95 40.86 -25.32
CA GLU A 23 8.20 41.41 -25.83
C GLU A 23 9.19 41.56 -24.67
N SER A 24 9.72 40.43 -24.21
CA SER A 24 10.90 40.39 -23.36
C SER A 24 12.13 40.42 -24.28
N PRO A 25 13.05 41.40 -24.13
CA PRO A 25 14.28 41.47 -24.93
C PRO A 25 15.17 40.24 -24.79
N TYR A 26 14.96 39.43 -23.76
CA TYR A 26 15.73 38.22 -23.47
C TYR A 26 15.14 36.94 -24.10
N PHE A 27 13.94 36.99 -24.69
CA PHE A 27 13.26 35.83 -25.32
C PHE A 27 12.86 36.07 -26.79
N SER A 28 13.49 37.02 -27.48
CA SER A 28 13.27 37.23 -28.92
C SER A 28 14.10 36.25 -29.75
N LEU A 29 13.58 35.05 -29.98
CA LEU A 29 14.05 34.15 -31.04
C LEU A 29 13.25 34.45 -32.32
N LYS A 30 13.78 35.37 -33.15
CA LYS A 30 13.23 35.64 -34.48
C LYS A 30 13.80 34.62 -35.46
N ASP A 31 13.06 33.54 -35.70
CA ASP A 31 13.30 32.65 -36.84
C ASP A 31 12.06 32.63 -37.76
N GLY A 32 12.27 33.09 -39.01
CA GLY A 32 11.49 32.79 -40.23
C GLY A 32 9.99 33.11 -40.28
N ASP A 33 9.55 33.76 -41.37
CA ASP A 33 8.14 33.79 -41.75
C ASP A 33 7.57 32.36 -41.83
N GLY A 34 6.48 32.08 -41.10
CA GLY A 34 5.79 30.78 -41.11
C GLY A 34 6.15 29.78 -40.01
N PHE A 35 6.95 30.17 -39.00
CA PHE A 35 7.28 29.30 -37.86
C PHE A 35 6.07 29.02 -36.95
N LYS A 36 5.69 27.75 -36.84
CA LYS A 36 4.57 27.29 -36.00
C LYS A 36 5.01 27.12 -34.55
N ARG A 37 4.40 27.90 -33.67
CA ARG A 37 4.85 28.04 -32.27
C ARG A 37 4.22 27.02 -31.32
N PHE A 38 3.08 26.46 -31.69
CA PHE A 38 2.33 25.55 -30.83
C PHE A 38 1.99 24.27 -31.57
N SER A 39 2.05 23.15 -30.85
CA SER A 39 1.39 21.93 -31.29
C SER A 39 0.59 21.31 -30.15
N LEU A 40 -0.48 20.63 -30.55
CA LEU A 40 -1.29 19.82 -29.65
C LEU A 40 -1.46 18.45 -30.28
N SER A 41 -1.18 17.39 -29.53
CA SER A 41 -1.50 16.02 -29.93
C SER A 41 -2.35 15.33 -28.89
N ALA A 42 -3.20 14.42 -29.35
CA ALA A 42 -3.96 13.53 -28.50
C ALA A 42 -3.76 12.09 -28.99
N GLY A 43 -3.67 11.16 -28.06
CA GLY A 43 -3.30 9.80 -28.38
C GLY A 43 -3.46 8.81 -27.25
N TRP A 44 -3.18 7.56 -27.56
CA TRP A 44 -3.16 6.46 -26.61
C TRP A 44 -1.85 6.47 -25.83
N LEU A 45 -1.96 6.32 -24.51
CA LEU A 45 -0.84 6.20 -23.59
C LEU A 45 -0.94 4.88 -22.86
N HIS A 46 0.10 4.05 -22.96
CA HIS A 46 0.22 2.80 -22.24
C HIS A 46 1.38 2.89 -21.25
N ALA A 47 1.11 2.70 -19.96
CA ALA A 47 2.11 2.73 -18.91
C ALA A 47 2.35 1.31 -18.36
N MET A 48 3.62 0.91 -18.32
CA MET A 48 4.08 -0.38 -17.83
C MET A 48 5.03 -0.19 -16.64
N PRO A 49 4.57 -0.32 -15.40
CA PRO A 49 5.43 -0.31 -14.23
C PRO A 49 6.46 -1.44 -14.26
N GLN A 50 7.75 -1.12 -14.09
CA GLN A 50 8.85 -2.09 -14.10
C GLN A 50 9.33 -2.48 -12.69
N GLY A 51 8.84 -1.80 -11.66
CA GLY A 51 9.27 -2.03 -10.29
C GLY A 51 8.91 -3.41 -9.73
N LYS A 52 9.65 -3.79 -8.69
CA LYS A 52 9.50 -5.06 -7.97
C LYS A 52 8.74 -4.84 -6.66
N PRO A 53 8.05 -5.87 -6.15
CA PRO A 53 7.47 -5.80 -4.81
C PRO A 53 8.57 -5.58 -3.76
N ASN A 54 8.34 -4.65 -2.83
CA ASN A 54 9.15 -4.51 -1.63
C ASN A 54 8.40 -5.06 -0.42
N GLY A 55 9.16 -5.47 0.59
CA GLY A 55 8.62 -5.94 1.86
C GLY A 55 7.70 -4.92 2.53
N VAL A 56 6.82 -5.42 3.39
CA VAL A 56 5.93 -4.59 4.22
C VAL A 56 6.51 -4.50 5.63
N ASN A 57 6.76 -3.30 6.11
CA ASN A 57 7.12 -3.05 7.51
C ASN A 57 5.85 -2.83 8.31
N ILE A 58 5.62 -3.64 9.35
CA ILE A 58 4.44 -3.56 10.20
C ILE A 58 4.85 -3.16 11.61
N ASN A 59 4.10 -2.22 12.17
CA ASN A 59 4.16 -1.81 13.56
C ASN A 59 2.77 -1.94 14.18
N THR A 60 2.71 -2.33 15.45
CA THR A 60 1.45 -2.32 16.20
C THR A 60 1.58 -1.53 17.49
N SER A 61 0.43 -1.24 18.10
CA SER A 61 0.37 -0.65 19.43
C SER A 61 0.72 -1.62 20.57
N VAL A 62 0.89 -2.92 20.29
CA VAL A 62 1.34 -3.90 21.27
C VAL A 62 2.84 -3.71 21.49
N LYS A 63 3.22 -3.32 22.70
CA LYS A 63 4.62 -3.19 23.12
C LYS A 63 5.14 -4.49 23.70
N LYS A 64 6.46 -4.67 23.72
CA LYS A 64 7.04 -5.81 24.43
C LYS A 64 6.69 -5.73 25.91
N GLY A 65 6.24 -6.83 26.50
CA GLY A 65 5.84 -6.89 27.90
C GLY A 65 4.76 -7.91 28.21
N ASP A 66 4.23 -7.83 29.42
CA ASP A 66 3.25 -8.78 29.94
C ASP A 66 1.81 -8.35 29.62
N TYR A 67 1.04 -9.27 29.06
CA TYR A 67 -0.38 -9.12 28.81
C TYR A 67 -1.17 -10.24 29.49
N ALA A 68 -2.34 -9.92 30.03
CA ALA A 68 -3.24 -10.95 30.51
C ALA A 68 -3.77 -11.78 29.32
N VAL A 69 -3.86 -13.10 29.52
CA VAL A 69 -4.36 -14.01 28.47
C VAL A 69 -5.89 -13.97 28.45
N GLY A 70 -6.54 -13.95 29.61
CA GLY A 70 -8.00 -14.08 29.69
C GLY A 70 -8.46 -15.49 29.32
N ASP A 71 -9.71 -15.65 28.92
CA ASP A 71 -10.23 -16.96 28.53
C ASP A 71 -9.61 -17.40 27.19
N VAL A 72 -9.19 -18.66 27.11
CA VAL A 72 -8.56 -19.24 25.91
C VAL A 72 -8.80 -20.75 25.83
N GLN A 73 -8.94 -21.29 24.63
CA GLN A 73 -9.01 -22.72 24.39
C GLN A 73 -7.64 -23.37 24.58
N LEU A 74 -7.63 -24.53 25.23
CA LEU A 74 -6.44 -25.35 25.41
C LEU A 74 -5.73 -25.62 24.07
N ASP A 75 -6.50 -25.93 23.05
CA ASP A 75 -6.04 -26.22 21.69
C ASP A 75 -5.26 -25.04 21.11
N THR A 76 -5.81 -23.83 21.24
CA THR A 76 -5.18 -22.58 20.83
C THR A 76 -3.83 -22.39 21.50
N VAL A 77 -3.75 -22.61 22.83
CA VAL A 77 -2.48 -22.53 23.56
C VAL A 77 -1.51 -23.57 23.04
N THR A 78 -1.92 -24.83 22.92
CA THR A 78 -1.04 -25.95 22.51
C THR A 78 -0.52 -25.85 21.07
N ASN A 79 -1.22 -25.14 20.20
CA ASN A 79 -0.81 -24.85 18.82
C ASN A 79 0.13 -23.64 18.71
N ALA A 80 0.15 -22.77 19.74
CA ALA A 80 1.05 -21.63 19.82
C ALA A 80 2.40 -21.95 20.48
N ILE A 81 2.52 -23.12 21.12
CA ILE A 81 3.76 -23.55 21.81
C ILE A 81 4.88 -23.77 20.79
N ALA A 82 6.07 -23.25 21.11
CA ALA A 82 7.24 -23.41 20.28
C ALA A 82 7.60 -24.88 20.04
N ASN A 83 7.99 -25.22 18.82
CA ASN A 83 8.43 -26.56 18.45
C ASN A 83 9.88 -26.84 18.89
N THR A 84 10.12 -26.78 20.20
CA THR A 84 11.42 -27.06 20.84
C THR A 84 11.29 -28.18 21.87
N LYS A 85 12.43 -28.68 22.38
CA LYS A 85 12.43 -29.65 23.47
C LYS A 85 11.76 -29.10 24.73
N GLU A 86 12.01 -27.84 25.09
CA GLU A 86 11.32 -27.22 26.23
C GLU A 86 9.83 -27.05 25.94
N GLY A 87 9.45 -26.60 24.73
CA GLY A 87 8.06 -26.44 24.34
C GLY A 87 7.28 -27.76 24.43
N ALA A 88 7.84 -28.86 23.92
CA ALA A 88 7.23 -30.18 24.01
C ALA A 88 7.02 -30.63 25.46
N ALA A 89 8.03 -30.45 26.33
CA ALA A 89 7.92 -30.80 27.75
C ALA A 89 6.84 -29.96 28.46
N GLN A 90 6.73 -28.68 28.12
CA GLN A 90 5.70 -27.80 28.70
C GLN A 90 4.31 -28.09 28.17
N LYS A 91 4.19 -28.48 26.89
CA LYS A 91 2.95 -28.96 26.30
C LYS A 91 2.43 -30.20 27.02
N GLU A 92 3.31 -31.17 27.33
CA GLU A 92 2.93 -32.38 28.07
C GLU A 92 2.44 -32.05 29.48
N LYS A 93 3.14 -31.18 30.21
CA LYS A 93 2.70 -30.71 31.53
C LYS A 93 1.35 -30.01 31.48
N LEU A 94 1.16 -29.09 30.53
CA LEU A 94 -0.10 -28.36 30.34
C LEU A 94 -1.25 -29.33 30.08
N LEU A 95 -1.07 -30.30 29.18
CA LEU A 95 -2.09 -31.31 28.87
C LEU A 95 -2.41 -32.20 30.07
N GLY A 96 -1.38 -32.57 30.86
CA GLY A 96 -1.55 -33.33 32.09
C GLY A 96 -2.41 -32.58 33.12
N VAL A 97 -2.09 -31.32 33.39
CA VAL A 97 -2.86 -30.46 34.30
C VAL A 97 -4.27 -30.21 33.76
N ALA A 98 -4.42 -29.97 32.45
CA ALA A 98 -5.72 -29.72 31.84
C ALA A 98 -6.64 -30.95 31.88
N LYS A 99 -6.09 -32.16 31.71
CA LYS A 99 -6.84 -33.42 31.85
C LYS A 99 -7.37 -33.61 33.27
N LEU A 100 -6.55 -33.31 34.28
CA LEU A 100 -6.99 -33.30 35.68
C LEU A 100 -8.09 -32.26 35.91
N GLY A 101 -7.90 -31.03 35.41
CA GLY A 101 -8.91 -29.98 35.48
C GLY A 101 -10.25 -30.38 34.86
N THR A 102 -10.22 -31.05 33.71
CA THR A 102 -11.43 -31.59 33.05
C THR A 102 -12.10 -32.66 33.91
N THR A 103 -11.31 -33.57 34.49
CA THR A 103 -11.81 -34.64 35.37
C THR A 103 -12.47 -34.08 36.63
N LEU A 104 -11.97 -32.94 37.13
CA LEU A 104 -12.47 -32.24 38.30
C LEU A 104 -13.59 -31.22 37.98
N GLY A 105 -14.01 -31.09 36.72
CA GLY A 105 -15.02 -30.12 36.29
C GLY A 105 -14.58 -28.65 36.34
N LEU A 106 -13.27 -28.39 36.40
CA LEU A 106 -12.69 -27.04 36.42
C LEU A 106 -12.46 -26.48 35.00
N ILE A 107 -12.31 -27.38 34.02
CA ILE A 107 -12.19 -27.04 32.60
C ILE A 107 -13.40 -27.64 31.90
N GLU A 108 -14.21 -26.76 31.34
CA GLU A 108 -15.38 -27.12 30.54
C GLU A 108 -15.10 -26.80 29.08
N ASN A 109 -15.45 -27.74 28.18
CA ASN A 109 -15.29 -27.58 26.73
C ASN A 109 -13.88 -27.13 26.28
N GLY A 110 -12.83 -27.56 26.99
CA GLY A 110 -11.44 -27.20 26.67
C GLY A 110 -11.04 -25.77 27.00
N THR A 111 -11.92 -24.98 27.64
CA THR A 111 -11.66 -23.57 27.94
C THR A 111 -10.85 -23.40 29.22
N LEU A 112 -9.69 -22.77 29.09
CA LEU A 112 -8.89 -22.27 30.20
C LEU A 112 -9.38 -20.86 30.54
N THR A 113 -10.00 -20.70 31.71
CA THR A 113 -10.52 -19.40 32.15
C THR A 113 -9.39 -18.43 32.51
N SER A 114 -9.72 -17.14 32.62
CA SER A 114 -8.81 -16.08 33.10
C SER A 114 -8.16 -16.37 34.45
N ASN A 115 -8.78 -17.22 35.27
CA ASN A 115 -8.27 -17.63 36.57
C ASN A 115 -7.21 -18.75 36.48
N MET A 116 -6.88 -19.23 35.28
CA MET A 116 -5.90 -20.30 35.07
C MET A 116 -4.88 -19.95 33.98
N SER A 117 -5.28 -19.17 32.96
CA SER A 117 -4.45 -18.88 31.79
C SER A 117 -3.29 -17.90 32.06
N GLY A 118 -3.39 -17.10 33.11
CA GLY A 118 -2.32 -16.21 33.58
C GLY A 118 -1.95 -15.12 32.57
N LYS A 119 -0.65 -14.96 32.31
CA LYS A 119 -0.08 -13.87 31.50
C LYS A 119 0.79 -14.40 30.37
N ALA A 120 0.93 -13.62 29.31
CA ALA A 120 1.89 -13.84 28.24
C ALA A 120 2.86 -12.66 28.14
N ASN A 121 4.15 -12.94 28.32
CA ASN A 121 5.22 -12.01 28.01
C ASN A 121 5.49 -12.06 26.51
N ILE A 122 5.13 -11.01 25.78
CA ILE A 122 5.27 -10.93 24.33
C ILE A 122 6.54 -10.14 23.99
N ASN A 123 7.44 -10.74 23.21
CA ASN A 123 8.69 -10.14 22.74
C ASN A 123 8.66 -9.73 21.27
N SER A 124 7.49 -9.87 20.65
CA SER A 124 7.19 -9.67 19.22
C SER A 124 6.04 -8.68 19.05
N LEU A 125 5.38 -8.66 17.88
CA LEU A 125 4.23 -7.81 17.52
C LEU A 125 4.46 -6.29 17.53
N GLU A 126 5.48 -5.76 18.20
CA GLU A 126 5.74 -4.31 18.20
C GLU A 126 6.18 -3.81 16.82
N SER A 127 7.08 -4.55 16.18
CA SER A 127 7.57 -4.26 14.83
C SER A 127 8.12 -5.52 14.18
N TRP A 128 7.80 -5.75 12.91
CA TRP A 128 8.43 -6.79 12.09
C TRP A 128 8.36 -6.43 10.60
N ASN A 129 9.12 -7.15 9.79
CA ASN A 129 9.11 -7.02 8.34
C ASN A 129 8.57 -8.30 7.70
N SER A 130 7.65 -8.16 6.75
CA SER A 130 7.21 -9.23 5.87
C SER A 130 7.89 -9.05 4.51
N ALA A 131 9.09 -9.61 4.35
CA ALA A 131 9.93 -9.45 3.17
C ALA A 131 9.33 -10.10 1.91
N ASP A 132 8.63 -11.22 2.10
CA ASP A 132 8.04 -12.01 1.00
C ASP A 132 6.67 -11.49 0.54
N ALA A 133 6.17 -10.45 1.20
CA ALA A 133 4.90 -9.82 0.87
C ALA A 133 5.12 -8.40 0.33
N GLY A 134 4.39 -8.02 -0.71
CA GLY A 134 4.58 -6.72 -1.32
C GLY A 134 3.50 -6.37 -2.33
N LEU A 135 3.64 -5.18 -2.91
CA LEU A 135 2.69 -4.59 -3.85
C LEU A 135 3.39 -4.26 -5.17
N LYS A 136 2.67 -4.47 -6.28
CA LYS A 136 3.13 -4.12 -7.63
C LYS A 136 2.00 -3.46 -8.42
N ALA A 137 2.27 -2.33 -9.03
CA ALA A 137 1.32 -1.67 -9.93
C ALA A 137 1.14 -2.48 -11.23
N ASP A 138 -0.09 -2.59 -11.71
CA ASP A 138 -0.40 -3.23 -12.98
C ASP A 138 -0.27 -2.25 -14.15
N ASN A 139 -0.21 -2.80 -15.37
CA ASN A 139 -0.21 -1.98 -16.58
C ASN A 139 -1.53 -1.21 -16.71
N VAL A 140 -1.45 -0.04 -17.34
CA VAL A 140 -2.64 0.78 -17.51
C VAL A 140 -2.61 1.56 -18.81
N ASP A 141 -3.79 1.75 -19.38
CA ASP A 141 -4.00 2.50 -20.60
C ASP A 141 -4.85 3.75 -20.32
N THR A 142 -4.52 4.85 -21.01
CA THR A 142 -5.31 6.07 -20.96
C THR A 142 -5.17 6.90 -22.23
N LEU A 143 -5.95 7.97 -22.30
CA LEU A 143 -5.79 9.02 -23.32
C LEU A 143 -4.87 10.12 -22.78
N GLY A 144 -3.80 10.39 -23.54
CA GLY A 144 -2.84 11.44 -23.29
C GLY A 144 -3.03 12.62 -24.23
N ILE A 145 -2.62 13.79 -23.76
CA ILE A 145 -2.55 15.05 -24.48
C ILE A 145 -1.12 15.59 -24.29
N MET A 146 -0.46 15.93 -25.39
CA MET A 146 0.84 16.59 -25.38
C MET A 146 0.72 17.96 -26.02
N ALA A 147 1.09 19.00 -25.27
CA ALA A 147 1.12 20.37 -25.73
C ALA A 147 2.57 20.84 -25.81
N ASN A 148 3.01 21.26 -26.99
CA ASN A 148 4.37 21.74 -27.21
C ASN A 148 4.36 23.24 -27.50
N TYR A 149 5.31 23.95 -26.90
CA TYR A 149 5.70 25.30 -27.27
C TYR A 149 7.11 25.29 -27.86
N PHE A 150 7.23 25.64 -29.14
CA PHE A 150 8.50 25.65 -29.85
C PHE A 150 9.22 26.99 -29.66
N PHE A 151 10.41 26.96 -29.08
CA PHE A 151 11.31 28.11 -28.99
C PHE A 151 12.07 28.30 -30.32
N THR A 152 12.44 27.19 -30.96
CA THR A 152 13.08 27.13 -32.28
C THR A 152 12.56 25.93 -33.06
N ASP A 153 13.02 25.74 -34.30
CA ASP A 153 12.72 24.54 -35.12
C ASP A 153 13.10 23.22 -34.42
N ASN A 154 14.05 23.26 -33.49
CA ASN A 154 14.60 22.08 -32.84
C ASN A 154 14.34 22.03 -31.34
N ILE A 155 14.05 23.14 -30.67
CA ILE A 155 13.91 23.19 -29.20
C ILE A 155 12.48 23.55 -28.82
N SER A 156 11.88 22.74 -27.96
CA SER A 156 10.53 23.00 -27.44
C SER A 156 10.37 22.59 -25.98
N LEU A 157 9.36 23.15 -25.33
CA LEU A 157 8.86 22.73 -24.03
C LEU A 157 7.56 21.95 -24.24
N GLU A 158 7.52 20.70 -23.79
CA GLU A 158 6.36 19.84 -23.84
C GLU A 158 5.71 19.71 -22.46
N PHE A 159 4.39 19.86 -22.42
CA PHE A 159 3.56 19.49 -21.28
C PHE A 159 2.74 18.26 -21.63
N LYS A 160 2.81 17.24 -20.77
CA LYS A 160 2.04 16.00 -20.88
C LYS A 160 0.98 15.98 -19.79
N ALA A 161 -0.26 15.75 -20.20
CA ALA A 161 -1.38 15.49 -19.32
C ALA A 161 -2.22 14.36 -19.91
N GLY A 162 -3.10 13.77 -19.11
CA GLY A 162 -3.99 12.72 -19.60
C GLY A 162 -5.21 12.58 -18.72
N ILE A 163 -6.14 11.76 -19.16
CA ILE A 163 -7.25 11.32 -18.30
C ILE A 163 -6.61 10.46 -17.20
N PRO A 164 -6.78 10.79 -15.91
CA PRO A 164 -6.16 10.02 -14.82
C PRO A 164 -6.69 8.59 -14.83
N PRO A 165 -5.85 7.58 -15.10
CA PRO A 165 -6.35 6.22 -15.14
C PRO A 165 -6.52 5.67 -13.73
N LYS A 166 -7.41 4.68 -13.63
CA LYS A 166 -7.47 3.82 -12.45
C LYS A 166 -6.43 2.72 -12.61
N VAL A 167 -5.45 2.70 -11.72
CA VAL A 167 -4.40 1.69 -11.64
C VAL A 167 -4.80 0.65 -10.61
N ASP A 168 -4.82 -0.61 -11.01
CA ASP A 168 -4.96 -1.73 -10.09
C ASP A 168 -3.56 -2.12 -9.56
N ILE A 169 -3.50 -2.47 -8.28
CA ILE A 169 -2.26 -2.84 -7.58
C ILE A 169 -2.39 -4.32 -7.22
N LYS A 170 -1.51 -5.14 -7.76
CA LYS A 170 -1.41 -6.57 -7.44
C LYS A 170 -0.66 -6.73 -6.13
N GLY A 171 -1.16 -7.63 -5.29
CA GLY A 171 -0.48 -8.06 -4.09
C GLY A 171 0.23 -9.39 -4.30
N GLN A 172 1.30 -9.60 -3.56
CA GLN A 172 2.03 -10.87 -3.52
C GLN A 172 2.32 -11.23 -2.06
N GLY A 173 2.27 -12.52 -1.74
CA GLY A 173 2.69 -13.06 -0.45
C GLY A 173 1.65 -12.97 0.66
N GLN A 174 1.98 -13.61 1.77
CA GLN A 174 1.18 -13.68 2.99
C GLN A 174 1.82 -12.79 4.06
N ILE A 175 1.02 -11.94 4.69
CA ILE A 175 1.40 -11.24 5.91
C ILE A 175 1.09 -12.15 7.09
N ASN A 176 2.11 -12.45 7.88
CA ASN A 176 1.99 -13.19 9.13
C ASN A 176 2.43 -12.29 10.28
N ALA A 177 1.75 -12.40 11.42
CA ALA A 177 2.17 -11.77 12.67
C ALA A 177 2.96 -12.78 13.52
N PRO A 178 4.22 -12.47 13.86
CA PRO A 178 5.02 -13.35 14.70
C PRO A 178 4.58 -13.22 16.17
N VAL A 179 4.31 -14.35 16.82
CA VAL A 179 4.07 -14.42 18.27
C VAL A 179 5.20 -15.22 18.90
N LEU A 180 6.19 -14.47 19.39
CA LEU A 180 7.31 -14.93 20.19
C LEU A 180 7.17 -14.41 21.62
N GLY A 181 7.35 -15.29 22.59
CA GLY A 181 7.17 -14.95 23.98
C GLY A 181 7.18 -16.13 24.94
N ILE A 182 6.74 -15.87 26.17
CA ILE A 182 6.56 -16.90 27.20
C ILE A 182 5.18 -16.70 27.83
N ALA A 183 4.31 -17.70 27.72
CA ALA A 183 3.07 -17.74 28.49
C ALA A 183 3.33 -18.37 29.86
N THR A 184 2.81 -17.78 30.93
CA THR A 184 2.91 -18.29 32.29
C THR A 184 1.49 -18.44 32.84
N PRO A 185 0.95 -19.69 32.84
CA PRO A 185 -0.30 -20.00 33.52
C PRO A 185 -0.21 -19.61 35.00
N GLU A 186 -1.31 -19.11 35.54
CA GLU A 186 -1.38 -18.67 36.93
C GLU A 186 -2.72 -19.12 37.52
N GLY A 187 -2.67 -19.98 38.54
CA GLY A 187 -3.84 -20.50 39.21
C GLY A 187 -4.39 -19.52 40.26
N LYS A 188 -5.60 -19.03 40.02
CA LYS A 188 -6.39 -18.14 40.89
C LYS A 188 -7.80 -18.68 41.10
N LEU A 189 -7.93 -20.01 41.19
CA LEU A 189 -9.21 -20.66 41.44
C LEU A 189 -9.64 -20.46 42.89
N ASP A 190 -10.79 -19.83 43.08
CA ASP A 190 -11.43 -19.61 44.39
C ASP A 190 -12.48 -20.70 44.66
N THR A 191 -12.02 -21.95 44.74
CA THR A 191 -12.89 -23.09 45.07
C THR A 191 -12.47 -23.68 46.42
N PRO A 192 -13.39 -23.81 47.39
CA PRO A 192 -13.09 -24.46 48.66
C PRO A 192 -12.58 -25.88 48.42
N ILE A 193 -11.50 -26.25 49.12
CA ILE A 193 -10.85 -27.58 49.11
C ILE A 193 -9.98 -27.86 47.86
N ILE A 194 -10.48 -27.65 46.64
CA ILE A 194 -9.75 -28.04 45.41
C ILE A 194 -8.83 -26.93 44.89
N GLY A 195 -9.16 -25.66 45.13
CA GLY A 195 -8.45 -24.50 44.57
C GLY A 195 -6.97 -24.46 44.91
N GLY A 196 -6.58 -24.75 46.16
CA GLY A 196 -5.16 -24.71 46.58
C GLY A 196 -4.27 -25.72 45.85
N ILE A 197 -4.76 -26.95 45.68
CA ILE A 197 -4.03 -28.01 44.96
C ILE A 197 -4.01 -27.69 43.47
N ALA A 198 -5.16 -27.31 42.89
CA ALA A 198 -5.25 -26.95 41.48
C ALA A 198 -4.36 -25.76 41.12
N ASN A 199 -4.33 -24.72 41.96
CA ASN A 199 -3.47 -23.55 41.76
C ASN A 199 -1.98 -23.93 41.82
N GLY A 200 -1.59 -24.82 42.74
CA GLY A 200 -0.23 -25.36 42.80
C GLY A 200 0.18 -26.12 41.53
N LEU A 201 -0.72 -26.94 40.98
CA LEU A 201 -0.50 -27.69 39.74
C LEU A 201 -0.38 -26.76 38.52
N ILE A 202 -1.25 -25.74 38.42
CA ILE A 202 -1.21 -24.74 37.33
C ILE A 202 0.10 -23.96 37.39
N ASN A 203 0.46 -23.44 38.56
CA ASN A 203 1.70 -22.68 38.75
C ASN A 203 2.95 -23.54 38.51
N GLY A 204 2.85 -24.86 38.72
CA GLY A 204 3.92 -25.83 38.49
C GLY A 204 4.22 -26.13 37.02
N ILE A 205 3.36 -25.71 36.08
CA ILE A 205 3.66 -25.78 34.64
C ILE A 205 4.89 -24.91 34.36
N GLY A 206 4.86 -23.66 34.82
CA GLY A 206 5.89 -22.66 34.57
C GLY A 206 5.77 -22.03 33.19
N GLY A 207 6.87 -21.42 32.72
CA GLY A 207 6.90 -20.71 31.45
C GLY A 207 6.77 -21.64 30.24
N ILE A 208 5.79 -21.37 29.39
CA ILE A 208 5.52 -22.04 28.12
C ILE A 208 6.08 -21.17 26.99
N PRO A 209 7.14 -21.61 26.29
CA PRO A 209 7.69 -20.83 25.18
C PRO A 209 6.69 -20.81 24.01
N LEU A 210 6.48 -19.63 23.45
CA LEU A 210 5.61 -19.40 22.28
C LEU A 210 6.47 -19.10 21.04
N ASP A 211 6.17 -19.78 19.95
CA ASP A 211 6.70 -19.49 18.62
C ASP A 211 5.69 -19.91 17.56
N THR A 212 4.87 -18.96 17.15
CA THR A 212 3.85 -19.18 16.11
C THR A 212 3.69 -17.99 15.19
N GLN A 213 3.18 -18.26 14.00
CA GLN A 213 2.93 -17.27 12.96
C GLN A 213 1.43 -17.23 12.69
N ILE A 214 0.80 -16.09 13.01
CA ILE A 214 -0.63 -15.92 12.78
C ILE A 214 -0.83 -15.37 11.37
N PRO A 215 -1.54 -16.07 10.48
CA PRO A 215 -1.87 -15.53 9.17
C PRO A 215 -2.82 -14.34 9.33
N ILE A 216 -2.38 -13.17 8.84
CA ILE A 216 -3.18 -11.95 8.89
C ILE A 216 -3.91 -11.74 7.58
N THR A 217 -3.21 -11.65 6.46
CA THR A 217 -3.84 -11.46 5.15
C THR A 217 -2.94 -11.97 4.03
N ASN A 218 -3.56 -12.63 3.05
CA ASN A 218 -2.90 -12.99 1.80
C ASN A 218 -3.11 -11.86 0.79
N LEU A 219 -2.04 -11.15 0.39
CA LEU A 219 -2.16 -10.06 -0.56
C LEU A 219 -2.49 -10.54 -1.98
N ALA A 220 -2.27 -11.83 -2.26
CA ALA A 220 -2.62 -12.48 -3.52
C ALA A 220 -4.00 -13.18 -3.50
N GLN A 221 -4.82 -13.00 -2.45
CA GLN A 221 -6.14 -13.64 -2.34
C GLN A 221 -7.13 -13.22 -3.43
N SER A 222 -6.93 -12.04 -4.00
CA SER A 222 -7.79 -11.41 -5.00
C SER A 222 -6.98 -11.02 -6.24
N LYS A 223 -7.65 -10.73 -7.36
CA LYS A 223 -7.01 -10.26 -8.60
C LYS A 223 -6.16 -8.99 -8.38
N LYS A 224 -6.55 -8.17 -7.40
CA LYS A 224 -5.84 -6.97 -6.97
C LYS A 224 -5.94 -6.83 -5.46
N ALA A 225 -4.89 -6.29 -4.86
CA ALA A 225 -4.87 -5.95 -3.44
C ALA A 225 -5.40 -4.53 -3.18
N ALA A 226 -5.24 -3.63 -4.14
CA ALA A 226 -5.73 -2.27 -4.06
C ALA A 226 -5.98 -1.66 -5.45
N SER A 227 -6.56 -0.46 -5.47
CA SER A 227 -6.63 0.38 -6.65
C SER A 227 -6.49 1.85 -6.29
N ALA A 228 -5.94 2.65 -7.19
CA ALA A 228 -5.76 4.08 -7.03
C ALA A 228 -5.99 4.81 -8.37
N THR A 229 -6.36 6.09 -8.32
CA THR A 229 -6.40 6.97 -9.48
C THR A 229 -5.09 7.74 -9.54
N ALA A 230 -4.33 7.60 -10.63
CA ALA A 230 -3.02 8.21 -10.80
C ALA A 230 -3.09 9.48 -11.64
N TRP A 231 -2.65 10.60 -11.08
CA TRP A 231 -2.47 11.87 -11.78
C TRP A 231 -0.98 12.06 -12.06
N LEU A 232 -0.59 12.03 -13.33
CA LEU A 232 0.81 12.03 -13.76
C LEU A 232 1.13 13.20 -14.72
N PRO A 233 0.92 14.48 -14.33
CA PRO A 233 1.39 15.60 -15.14
C PRO A 233 2.92 15.57 -15.28
N ALA A 234 3.40 15.90 -16.47
CA ALA A 234 4.84 16.01 -16.71
C ALA A 234 5.17 17.19 -17.62
N ALA A 235 6.39 17.69 -17.49
CA ALA A 235 6.97 18.71 -18.34
C ALA A 235 8.39 18.32 -18.75
N GLU A 236 8.72 18.45 -20.02
CA GLU A 236 10.05 18.13 -20.54
C GLU A 236 10.53 19.08 -21.63
N LEU A 237 11.84 19.28 -21.70
CA LEU A 237 12.50 19.97 -22.80
C LEU A 237 12.82 18.97 -23.90
N HIS A 238 12.48 19.31 -25.13
CA HIS A 238 12.70 18.48 -26.31
C HIS A 238 13.78 19.08 -27.20
N TYR A 239 14.61 18.19 -27.75
CA TYR A 239 15.42 18.45 -28.93
C TYR A 239 14.94 17.57 -30.09
N GLN A 240 14.32 18.20 -31.08
CA GLN A 240 13.75 17.61 -32.27
C GLN A 240 14.77 17.70 -33.43
N PHE A 241 15.19 16.57 -33.97
CA PHE A 241 16.13 16.51 -35.08
C PHE A 241 15.44 16.81 -36.43
N GLY A 242 16.23 17.28 -37.40
CA GLY A 242 15.75 17.65 -38.72
C GLY A 242 15.03 19.01 -38.75
N LYS A 243 14.67 19.45 -39.95
CA LYS A 243 14.05 20.76 -40.21
C LYS A 243 12.59 20.62 -40.58
N SER A 244 11.75 21.49 -40.00
CA SER A 244 10.32 21.56 -40.31
C SER A 244 10.10 21.86 -41.81
N GLY A 245 9.09 21.23 -42.42
CA GLY A 245 8.77 21.40 -43.85
C GLY A 245 9.74 20.73 -44.83
N VAL A 246 10.91 20.26 -44.36
CA VAL A 246 11.88 19.52 -45.18
C VAL A 246 11.86 18.04 -44.84
N ASN A 247 11.98 17.70 -43.56
CA ASN A 247 12.00 16.32 -43.09
C ASN A 247 10.61 15.92 -42.59
N LYS A 248 9.96 14.97 -43.27
CA LYS A 248 8.67 14.42 -42.80
C LYS A 248 8.82 13.60 -41.53
N PHE A 249 9.84 12.74 -41.46
CA PHE A 249 10.15 11.97 -40.26
C PHE A 249 11.18 12.72 -39.43
N ARG A 250 10.83 13.03 -38.18
CA ARG A 250 11.68 13.81 -37.27
C ARG A 250 11.76 13.09 -35.92
N PRO A 251 12.90 12.46 -35.59
CA PRO A 251 13.12 11.91 -34.26
C PRO A 251 13.40 13.03 -33.25
N TYR A 252 13.08 12.81 -31.97
CA TYR A 252 13.36 13.73 -30.87
C TYR A 252 13.79 12.99 -29.61
N VAL A 253 14.52 13.72 -28.77
CA VAL A 253 14.84 13.31 -27.40
C VAL A 253 14.30 14.35 -26.44
N GLY A 254 13.83 13.90 -25.28
CA GLY A 254 13.26 14.75 -24.24
C GLY A 254 13.83 14.42 -22.87
N VAL A 255 14.01 15.44 -22.03
CA VAL A 255 14.35 15.28 -20.61
C VAL A 255 13.49 16.21 -19.76
N GLY A 256 13.02 15.73 -18.62
CA GLY A 256 12.12 16.51 -17.80
C GLY A 256 11.79 15.88 -16.48
N VAL A 257 10.63 16.28 -15.95
CA VAL A 257 10.14 15.86 -14.65
C VAL A 257 8.67 15.49 -14.72
N MET A 258 8.31 14.44 -13.99
CA MET A 258 6.95 13.98 -13.76
C MET A 258 6.60 14.16 -12.29
N TYR A 259 5.38 14.58 -12.03
CA TYR A 259 4.80 14.59 -10.69
C TYR A 259 3.70 13.54 -10.63
N ALA A 260 3.76 12.66 -9.64
CA ALA A 260 2.79 11.61 -9.40
C ALA A 260 1.96 11.91 -8.15
N HIS A 261 0.65 12.01 -8.33
CA HIS A 261 -0.31 12.21 -7.26
C HIS A 261 -1.41 11.14 -7.30
N PHE A 262 -1.68 10.51 -6.16
CA PHE A 262 -2.59 9.37 -6.07
C PHE A 262 -3.84 9.70 -5.27
N THR A 263 -5.00 9.43 -5.85
CA THR A 263 -6.31 9.68 -5.22
C THR A 263 -7.19 8.44 -5.24
N ASN A 264 -8.28 8.46 -4.48
CA ASN A 264 -9.26 7.37 -4.43
C ASN A 264 -8.64 5.99 -4.15
N VAL A 265 -7.66 5.93 -3.26
CA VAL A 265 -7.00 4.68 -2.89
C VAL A 265 -7.99 3.78 -2.15
N LYS A 266 -8.21 2.57 -2.66
CA LYS A 266 -9.13 1.58 -2.12
C LYS A 266 -8.47 0.23 -2.03
N LEU A 267 -8.57 -0.42 -0.87
CA LEU A 267 -8.17 -1.81 -0.70
C LEU A 267 -9.22 -2.75 -1.27
N ASP A 268 -8.78 -3.97 -1.58
CA ASP A 268 -9.67 -5.10 -1.77
C ASP A 268 -10.52 -5.35 -0.51
N SER A 269 -11.76 -5.81 -0.70
CA SER A 269 -12.68 -6.02 0.42
C SER A 269 -12.23 -7.14 1.35
N GLY A 270 -11.62 -8.20 0.84
CA GLY A 270 -11.11 -9.32 1.66
C GLY A 270 -9.95 -8.84 2.53
N ILE A 271 -8.96 -8.18 1.91
CA ILE A 271 -7.82 -7.59 2.64
C ILE A 271 -8.30 -6.57 3.67
N ASN A 272 -9.30 -5.74 3.34
CA ASN A 272 -9.85 -4.79 4.30
C ASN A 272 -10.48 -5.50 5.51
N GLN A 273 -11.23 -6.58 5.30
CA GLN A 273 -11.85 -7.36 6.38
C GLN A 273 -10.78 -8.02 7.27
N ASP A 274 -9.75 -8.61 6.66
CA ASP A 274 -8.61 -9.21 7.36
C ASP A 274 -7.91 -8.19 8.27
N LEU A 275 -7.67 -6.97 7.77
CA LEU A 275 -7.03 -5.91 8.54
C LEU A 275 -7.92 -5.36 9.68
N VAL A 276 -9.25 -5.33 9.49
CA VAL A 276 -10.20 -5.03 10.57
C VAL A 276 -10.15 -6.11 11.65
N ALA A 277 -10.14 -7.39 11.26
CA ALA A 277 -9.99 -8.50 12.18
C ALA A 277 -8.66 -8.43 12.96
N ALA A 278 -7.56 -8.13 12.27
CA ALA A 278 -6.26 -7.90 12.91
C ALA A 278 -6.29 -6.73 13.91
N GLY A 279 -7.05 -5.67 13.61
CA GLY A 279 -7.33 -4.59 14.54
C GLY A 279 -8.00 -5.08 15.83
N HIS A 280 -8.99 -5.97 15.71
CA HIS A 280 -9.60 -6.60 16.89
C HIS A 280 -8.60 -7.46 17.67
N MET A 281 -7.74 -8.23 17.00
CA MET A 281 -6.70 -9.02 17.67
C MET A 281 -5.76 -8.13 18.48
N VAL A 282 -5.24 -7.06 17.89
CA VAL A 282 -4.37 -6.10 18.58
C VAL A 282 -5.07 -5.47 19.79
N GLN A 283 -6.32 -5.03 19.63
CA GLN A 283 -7.07 -4.45 20.74
C GLN A 283 -7.35 -5.47 21.85
N ASN A 284 -7.65 -6.73 21.52
CA ASN A 284 -7.84 -7.78 22.52
C ASN A 284 -6.58 -8.01 23.37
N VAL A 285 -5.39 -7.96 22.76
CA VAL A 285 -4.13 -8.00 23.52
C VAL A 285 -4.04 -6.82 24.49
N LEU A 286 -4.35 -5.60 24.01
CA LEU A 286 -4.35 -4.40 24.86
C LEU A 286 -5.41 -4.41 25.96
N ASP A 287 -6.54 -5.09 25.74
CA ASP A 287 -7.63 -5.25 26.70
C ASP A 287 -7.35 -6.34 27.75
N GLY A 288 -6.17 -6.99 27.71
CA GLY A 288 -5.83 -8.10 28.61
C GLY A 288 -6.57 -9.40 28.28
N LYS A 289 -6.95 -9.58 27.01
CA LYS A 289 -7.66 -10.73 26.46
C LYS A 289 -6.87 -11.36 25.32
N ALA A 290 -5.56 -11.57 25.50
CA ALA A 290 -4.69 -12.08 24.43
C ALA A 290 -5.13 -13.46 23.88
N GLY A 291 -5.78 -14.31 24.69
CA GLY A 291 -6.41 -15.55 24.24
C GLY A 291 -7.52 -15.32 23.21
N ALA A 292 -8.38 -14.32 23.46
CA ALA A 292 -9.42 -13.91 22.52
C ALA A 292 -8.83 -13.33 21.22
N ALA A 293 -7.63 -12.74 21.27
CA ALA A 293 -6.90 -12.30 20.07
C ALA A 293 -6.49 -13.49 19.19
N LEU A 294 -5.93 -14.55 19.78
CA LEU A 294 -5.54 -15.76 19.04
C LEU A 294 -6.73 -16.50 18.42
N GLU A 295 -7.90 -16.38 19.04
CA GLU A 295 -9.16 -17.00 18.58
C GLU A 295 -9.95 -16.14 17.59
N GLY A 296 -9.44 -14.95 17.22
CA GLY A 296 -10.10 -14.06 16.27
C GLY A 296 -11.43 -13.47 16.77
N LYS A 297 -11.63 -13.37 18.10
CA LYS A 297 -12.83 -12.79 18.68
C LYS A 297 -12.87 -11.26 18.49
N THR A 298 -14.07 -10.70 18.42
CA THR A 298 -14.26 -9.24 18.40
C THR A 298 -13.83 -8.60 19.71
N SER A 299 -13.21 -7.44 19.64
CA SER A 299 -12.71 -6.67 20.79
C SER A 299 -13.64 -5.50 21.16
N SER A 300 -13.21 -4.66 22.11
CA SER A 300 -13.87 -3.41 22.46
C SER A 300 -13.72 -2.27 21.43
N ALA A 301 -12.85 -2.45 20.42
CA ALA A 301 -12.62 -1.45 19.38
C ALA A 301 -13.68 -1.49 18.28
N ASP A 302 -13.79 -0.38 17.56
CA ASP A 302 -14.38 -0.30 16.21
C ASP A 302 -13.26 -0.03 15.19
N PRO A 303 -12.55 -1.07 14.69
CA PRO A 303 -11.40 -0.88 13.82
C PRO A 303 -11.82 -0.45 12.41
N SER A 304 -11.16 0.56 11.87
CA SER A 304 -11.29 0.95 10.46
C SER A 304 -9.94 1.10 9.79
N VAL A 305 -9.88 0.82 8.50
CA VAL A 305 -8.65 0.86 7.69
C VAL A 305 -8.58 2.17 6.93
N LYS A 306 -7.45 2.86 7.04
CA LYS A 306 -7.10 4.07 6.28
C LYS A 306 -5.89 3.78 5.42
N VAL A 307 -5.95 4.17 4.15
CA VAL A 307 -4.84 4.01 3.22
C VAL A 307 -4.47 5.35 2.62
N LYS A 308 -3.16 5.60 2.54
CA LYS A 308 -2.56 6.75 1.89
C LYS A 308 -1.43 6.28 1.00
N ALA A 309 -1.29 6.93 -0.14
CA ALA A 309 -0.11 6.85 -0.98
C ALA A 309 0.50 8.25 -1.00
N ASP A 310 1.81 8.33 -0.82
CA ASP A 310 2.53 9.60 -0.88
C ASP A 310 2.76 10.02 -2.34
N ASP A 311 2.85 11.33 -2.56
CA ASP A 311 3.17 11.91 -3.86
C ASP A 311 4.66 11.75 -4.16
N ALA A 312 5.01 11.67 -5.45
CA ALA A 312 6.40 11.49 -5.88
C ALA A 312 6.76 12.42 -7.04
N TRP A 313 8.02 12.85 -7.06
CA TRP A 313 8.63 13.53 -8.20
C TRP A 313 9.65 12.59 -8.84
N ALA A 314 9.65 12.51 -10.17
CA ALA A 314 10.54 11.62 -10.90
C ALA A 314 11.18 12.37 -12.08
N PRO A 315 12.51 12.30 -12.26
CA PRO A 315 13.10 12.70 -13.53
C PRO A 315 12.61 11.74 -14.62
N MET A 316 12.55 12.21 -15.86
CA MET A 316 12.16 11.38 -16.99
C MET A 316 12.99 11.68 -18.22
N ALA A 317 13.15 10.66 -19.05
CA ALA A 317 13.77 10.76 -20.37
C ALA A 317 12.85 10.14 -21.41
N THR A 318 12.72 10.80 -22.55
CA THR A 318 11.84 10.41 -23.65
C THR A 318 12.64 10.26 -24.94
N LEU A 319 12.33 9.22 -25.70
CA LEU A 319 12.73 9.06 -27.10
C LEU A 319 11.46 8.95 -27.93
N GLY A 320 11.35 9.76 -28.98
CA GLY A 320 10.19 9.70 -29.85
C GLY A 320 10.48 10.14 -31.28
N ALA A 321 9.44 10.14 -32.09
CA ALA A 321 9.47 10.67 -33.43
C ALA A 321 8.11 11.23 -33.83
N THR A 322 8.15 12.24 -34.69
CA THR A 322 6.99 12.76 -35.40
C THR A 322 7.07 12.42 -36.89
N TYR A 323 5.91 12.24 -37.52
CA TYR A 323 5.77 12.06 -38.96
C TYR A 323 4.76 13.06 -39.50
N ASP A 324 5.22 14.00 -40.31
CA ASP A 324 4.40 15.07 -40.87
C ASP A 324 3.62 14.56 -42.08
N PHE A 325 2.29 14.51 -41.96
CA PHE A 325 1.39 14.20 -43.07
C PHE A 325 1.30 15.39 -44.04
N ASN A 326 1.23 16.58 -43.47
CA ASN A 326 1.29 17.88 -44.14
C ASN A 326 1.81 18.94 -43.15
N ASP A 327 1.78 20.23 -43.53
CA ASP A 327 2.33 21.31 -42.71
C ASP A 327 1.64 21.48 -41.36
N HIS A 328 0.43 20.93 -41.18
CA HIS A 328 -0.36 21.07 -39.95
C HIS A 328 -0.48 19.76 -39.18
N TRP A 329 -0.78 18.66 -39.86
CA TRP A 329 -1.08 17.38 -39.22
C TRP A 329 0.14 16.47 -39.18
N PHE A 330 0.39 15.86 -38.02
CA PHE A 330 1.48 14.92 -37.82
C PHE A 330 1.04 13.73 -36.95
N GLY A 331 1.65 12.58 -37.19
CA GLY A 331 1.65 11.45 -36.26
C GLY A 331 2.81 11.57 -35.28
N VAL A 332 2.64 11.05 -34.07
CA VAL A 332 3.68 11.06 -33.03
C VAL A 332 3.70 9.73 -32.30
N GLY A 333 4.91 9.24 -32.02
CA GLY A 333 5.15 8.06 -31.22
C GLY A 333 6.32 8.28 -30.27
N SER A 334 6.22 7.82 -29.03
CA SER A 334 7.29 7.96 -28.05
C SER A 334 7.35 6.85 -27.02
N VAL A 335 8.53 6.69 -26.43
CA VAL A 335 8.79 5.87 -25.26
C VAL A 335 9.47 6.75 -24.20
N THR A 336 8.93 6.75 -22.99
CA THR A 336 9.43 7.52 -21.85
C THR A 336 9.75 6.55 -20.70
N TYR A 337 10.90 6.74 -20.07
CA TYR A 337 11.26 6.06 -18.83
C TYR A 337 11.38 7.09 -17.70
N ALA A 338 10.76 6.79 -16.55
CA ALA A 338 10.80 7.64 -15.37
C ALA A 338 11.09 6.78 -14.13
N PRO A 339 12.32 6.77 -13.57
CA PRO A 339 12.57 6.09 -12.31
C PRO A 339 11.78 6.76 -11.18
N MET A 340 10.92 6.00 -10.51
CA MET A 340 9.97 6.52 -9.54
C MET A 340 9.63 5.48 -8.48
N SER A 341 9.73 5.89 -7.22
CA SER A 341 9.20 5.15 -6.08
C SER A 341 8.30 6.03 -5.22
N GLY A 342 7.27 5.43 -4.61
CA GLY A 342 6.42 6.08 -3.63
C GLY A 342 6.21 5.21 -2.39
N ASP A 343 5.78 5.82 -1.29
CA ASP A 343 5.45 5.11 -0.06
C ASP A 343 3.93 4.90 0.05
N ALA A 344 3.54 3.68 0.38
CA ALA A 344 2.17 3.32 0.73
C ALA A 344 2.06 3.08 2.23
N LYS A 345 1.11 3.78 2.86
CA LYS A 345 0.84 3.72 4.28
C LYS A 345 -0.57 3.20 4.51
N ILE A 346 -0.67 2.07 5.21
CA ILE A 346 -1.92 1.48 5.66
C ILE A 346 -1.97 1.62 7.18
N THR A 347 -3.09 2.08 7.72
CA THR A 347 -3.25 2.27 9.16
C THR A 347 -4.60 1.73 9.59
N VAL A 348 -4.63 0.89 10.62
CA VAL A 348 -5.84 0.44 11.29
C VAL A 348 -6.03 1.29 12.53
N VAL A 349 -7.16 1.99 12.62
CA VAL A 349 -7.49 2.89 13.73
C VAL A 349 -8.72 2.40 14.46
N ASN A 350 -8.74 2.55 15.78
CA ASN A 350 -9.95 2.36 16.56
C ASN A 350 -10.78 3.65 16.52
N ASN A 351 -11.95 3.63 15.86
CA ASN A 351 -12.81 4.81 15.73
C ASN A 351 -13.32 5.34 17.08
N ASN A 352 -13.45 4.48 18.09
CA ASN A 352 -13.92 4.88 19.43
C ASN A 352 -12.91 5.81 20.13
N THR A 353 -11.61 5.66 19.86
CA THR A 353 -10.54 6.37 20.59
C THR A 353 -9.63 7.21 19.69
N GLY A 354 -9.67 7.00 18.37
CA GLY A 354 -8.72 7.57 17.41
C GLY A 354 -7.33 6.95 17.46
N LYS A 355 -7.07 5.96 18.33
CA LYS A 355 -5.77 5.32 18.48
C LYS A 355 -5.44 4.44 17.29
N GLU A 356 -4.21 4.53 16.81
CA GLU A 356 -3.68 3.62 15.80
C GLU A 356 -3.31 2.28 16.44
N LEU A 357 -3.87 1.20 15.90
CA LEU A 357 -3.63 -0.16 16.34
C LEU A 357 -2.52 -0.82 15.51
N ILE A 358 -2.55 -0.60 14.19
CA ILE A 358 -1.60 -1.18 13.24
C ILE A 358 -1.19 -0.09 12.26
N ARG A 359 0.10 -0.02 11.95
CA ARG A 359 0.66 0.78 10.86
C ARG A 359 1.51 -0.14 9.99
N ALA A 360 1.20 -0.21 8.70
CA ALA A 360 2.01 -0.89 7.71
C ALA A 360 2.54 0.13 6.70
N ASN A 361 3.85 0.10 6.44
CA ASN A 361 4.52 0.94 5.46
C ASN A 361 5.23 0.04 4.44
N THR A 362 5.04 0.31 3.15
CA THR A 362 5.73 -0.41 2.08
C THR A 362 6.10 0.56 0.97
N LYS A 363 7.27 0.34 0.39
CA LYS A 363 7.76 1.09 -0.76
C LYS A 363 7.22 0.46 -2.03
N ILE A 364 6.62 1.26 -2.90
CA ILE A 364 6.17 0.82 -4.22
C ILE A 364 7.13 1.42 -5.25
N ASP A 365 8.00 0.57 -5.80
CA ASP A 365 8.78 0.94 -6.97
C ASP A 365 7.84 0.83 -8.19
N ILE A 366 7.70 1.93 -8.93
CA ILE A 366 6.81 2.01 -10.08
C ILE A 366 7.65 1.94 -11.35
N ASP A 367 8.69 2.78 -11.43
CA ASP A 367 9.63 2.87 -12.56
C ASP A 367 8.95 2.70 -13.93
N PRO A 368 7.94 3.52 -14.27
CA PRO A 368 7.12 3.27 -15.43
C PRO A 368 7.89 3.45 -16.74
N LEU A 369 7.72 2.47 -17.64
CA LEU A 369 7.98 2.61 -19.06
C LEU A 369 6.67 2.97 -19.75
N ILE A 370 6.61 4.17 -20.33
CA ILE A 370 5.39 4.73 -20.91
C ILE A 370 5.55 4.81 -22.41
N THR A 371 4.59 4.28 -23.16
CA THR A 371 4.51 4.46 -24.61
C THR A 371 3.34 5.35 -24.96
N TYR A 372 3.51 6.16 -26.01
CA TYR A 372 2.46 7.03 -26.53
C TYR A 372 2.42 6.92 -28.05
N VAL A 373 1.20 6.90 -28.60
CA VAL A 373 0.95 6.98 -30.04
C VAL A 373 -0.26 7.88 -30.27
N GLY A 374 -0.10 8.92 -31.08
CA GLY A 374 -1.14 9.91 -31.28
C GLY A 374 -1.04 10.65 -32.60
N VAL A 375 -2.01 11.54 -32.80
CA VAL A 375 -2.08 12.48 -33.92
C VAL A 375 -2.14 13.89 -33.35
N GLY A 376 -1.42 14.81 -33.97
CA GLY A 376 -1.39 16.21 -33.55
C GLY A 376 -1.53 17.20 -34.69
N TYR A 377 -1.77 18.44 -34.28
CA TYR A 377 -1.93 19.60 -35.13
C TYR A 377 -0.94 20.69 -34.71
N ARG A 378 -0.30 21.36 -35.67
CA ARG A 378 0.58 22.51 -35.48
C ARG A 378 -0.10 23.79 -35.96
N PHE A 379 -0.11 24.80 -35.09
CA PHE A 379 -0.73 26.12 -35.30
C PHE A 379 0.27 27.13 -35.83
#